data_AF-A0A6B1HBS7-F1
#
_entry.id   AF-A0A6B1HBS7-F1
#
_cell.length_a   1.000
_cell.length_b   1.000
_cell.length_c   1.000
_cell.angle_alpha   90.00
_cell.angle_beta   90.00
_cell.angle_gamma   90.00
#
_symmetry.space_group_name_H-M   'P 1'
#
loop_
_entity.id
_entity.type
_entity.pdbx_description
1 polymer ?
#
loop_
_entity_poly.entity_id
_entity_poly.type
_entity_poly.pdbx_seq_one_letter_code
_entity_poly.pdbx_strand_id
1 'polypeptide(L)'
;MSEVWPVYKGASFNLWEPDTGVYYDSVDAEDTAVHLHDKRQSQSRTASSAFSELSSTVLADSGTLPCRRARIAFRDVTRATDTRTLIAALVPPNRVIVNQAPYLLQTAGSVRDEAYLLGVLCSMPCDWQARRTVELHMTFEQLNLLCIPDPGEGHPVRDRVTEIAGGLAARDERFQEWAVEVGVPVGQTRAQVAAGGGRRCAS
;
A
#
# COMPACT_ATOMS: atom_id res chain seq x y z
N MET A 1 -12.72 -15.41 -23.54
CA MET A 1 -12.44 -15.85 -22.17
C MET A 1 -12.32 -14.59 -21.37
N SER A 2 -13.21 -14.37 -20.41
CA SER A 2 -13.13 -13.20 -19.56
C SER A 2 -11.89 -13.30 -18.66
N GLU A 3 -11.28 -12.14 -18.39
CA GLU A 3 -10.12 -12.06 -17.52
C GLU A 3 -10.55 -12.35 -16.08
N VAL A 4 -9.75 -13.15 -15.35
CA VAL A 4 -10.05 -13.53 -13.97
C VAL A 4 -9.06 -12.86 -13.03
N TRP A 5 -9.57 -12.17 -12.01
CA TRP A 5 -8.77 -11.50 -10.99
C TRP A 5 -8.76 -12.30 -9.69
N PRO A 6 -7.60 -12.42 -9.00
CA PRO A 6 -7.55 -12.97 -7.67
C PRO A 6 -8.17 -11.99 -6.65
N VAL A 7 -8.81 -12.56 -5.63
CA VAL A 7 -9.36 -11.83 -4.49
C VAL A 7 -8.38 -11.93 -3.33
N TYR A 8 -7.80 -10.79 -2.95
CA TYR A 8 -6.81 -10.67 -1.90
C TYR A 8 -7.46 -10.57 -0.52
N LYS A 9 -6.84 -11.22 0.46
CA LYS A 9 -7.10 -11.11 1.90
C LYS A 9 -5.82 -10.74 2.63
N GLY A 10 -5.87 -10.60 3.95
CA GLY A 10 -4.68 -10.26 4.75
C GLY A 10 -3.49 -11.22 4.56
N ALA A 11 -3.72 -12.50 4.26
CA ALA A 11 -2.63 -13.46 4.00
C ALA A 11 -2.04 -13.38 2.56
N SER A 12 -2.63 -12.59 1.67
CA SER A 12 -2.23 -12.50 0.26
C SER A 12 -0.97 -11.66 0.02
N PHE A 13 -0.56 -10.87 1.01
CA PHE A 13 0.66 -10.05 0.94
C PHE A 13 1.32 -9.99 2.32
N ASN A 14 2.58 -9.58 2.32
CA ASN A 14 3.38 -9.34 3.52
C ASN A 14 4.25 -8.10 3.35
N LEU A 15 5.01 -7.73 4.37
CA LEU A 15 5.91 -6.57 4.35
C LEU A 15 6.87 -6.65 3.16
N TRP A 16 6.75 -5.70 2.21
CA TRP A 16 7.51 -5.67 0.95
C TRP A 16 7.34 -6.90 0.05
N GLU A 17 6.31 -7.71 0.28
CA GLU A 17 5.96 -8.89 -0.50
C GLU A 17 4.53 -8.72 -1.00
N PRO A 18 4.34 -8.23 -2.24
CA PRO A 18 3.04 -7.80 -2.73
C PRO A 18 2.06 -8.95 -3.01
N ASP A 19 2.57 -10.18 -3.15
CA ASP A 19 1.80 -11.36 -3.53
C ASP A 19 2.45 -12.64 -2.97
N THR A 20 1.75 -13.36 -2.09
CA THR A 20 2.20 -14.63 -1.51
C THR A 20 1.69 -15.86 -2.26
N GLY A 21 0.85 -15.66 -3.29
CA GLY A 21 0.13 -16.73 -3.97
C GLY A 21 -1.06 -17.31 -3.19
N VAL A 22 -1.37 -16.76 -2.00
CA VAL A 22 -2.50 -17.20 -1.17
C VAL A 22 -3.68 -16.27 -1.36
N TYR A 23 -4.75 -16.76 -2.00
CA TYR A 23 -5.93 -15.94 -2.28
C TYR A 23 -7.14 -16.33 -1.40
N TYR A 24 -8.13 -15.44 -1.35
CA TYR A 24 -9.44 -15.75 -0.79
C TYR A 24 -10.29 -16.52 -1.80
N ASP A 25 -10.36 -15.99 -3.02
CA ASP A 25 -11.14 -16.53 -4.14
C ASP A 25 -10.63 -15.91 -5.46
N SER A 26 -11.37 -16.08 -6.55
CA SER A 26 -11.18 -15.44 -7.85
C SER A 26 -12.51 -14.92 -8.39
N VAL A 27 -12.47 -13.86 -9.20
CA VAL A 27 -13.67 -13.22 -9.76
C VAL A 27 -13.47 -12.83 -11.22
N ASP A 28 -14.58 -12.70 -11.94
CA ASP A 28 -14.59 -12.13 -13.28
C ASP A 28 -14.24 -10.63 -13.23
N ALA A 29 -13.26 -10.20 -14.02
CA ALA A 29 -12.74 -8.84 -14.00
C ALA A 29 -13.75 -7.80 -14.50
N GLU A 30 -14.51 -8.13 -15.55
CA GLU A 30 -15.43 -7.19 -16.19
C GLU A 30 -16.66 -6.97 -15.31
N ASP A 31 -17.29 -8.06 -14.88
CA ASP A 31 -18.45 -8.01 -13.98
C ASP A 31 -18.09 -7.30 -12.67
N THR A 32 -16.91 -7.58 -12.12
CA THR A 32 -16.46 -6.95 -10.87
C THR A 32 -16.14 -5.47 -11.05
N ALA A 33 -15.53 -5.08 -12.17
CA ALA A 33 -15.26 -3.67 -12.44
C ALA A 33 -16.56 -2.85 -12.57
N VAL A 34 -17.59 -3.41 -13.23
CA VAL A 34 -18.93 -2.79 -13.30
C VAL A 34 -19.52 -2.63 -11.90
N HIS A 35 -19.52 -3.71 -11.11
CA HIS A 35 -20.05 -3.68 -9.74
C HIS A 35 -19.32 -2.64 -8.86
N LEU A 36 -17.99 -2.58 -8.92
CA LEU A 36 -17.19 -1.62 -8.15
C LEU A 36 -17.42 -0.18 -8.61
N HIS A 37 -17.67 0.04 -9.90
CA HIS A 37 -18.03 1.36 -10.41
C HIS A 37 -19.38 1.83 -9.87
N ASP A 38 -20.41 0.98 -9.93
CA ASP A 38 -21.74 1.30 -9.39
C ASP A 38 -21.70 1.55 -7.87
N LYS A 39 -20.91 0.74 -7.16
CA LYS A 39 -20.65 0.94 -5.73
C LYS A 39 -19.98 2.28 -5.46
N ARG A 40 -18.98 2.66 -6.25
CA ARG A 40 -18.32 3.99 -6.16
C ARG A 40 -19.31 5.12 -6.38
N GLN A 41 -20.19 5.04 -7.38
CA GLN A 41 -21.23 6.05 -7.65
C GLN A 41 -22.20 6.22 -6.48
N SER A 42 -22.52 5.10 -5.81
CA SER A 42 -23.39 5.12 -4.63
C SER A 42 -22.67 5.73 -3.43
N GLN A 43 -21.42 5.33 -3.21
CA GLN A 43 -20.59 5.76 -2.08
C GLN A 43 -20.13 7.22 -2.17
N SER A 44 -19.98 7.79 -3.37
CA SER A 44 -19.62 9.20 -3.53
C SER A 44 -20.70 10.17 -3.01
N ARG A 45 -21.95 9.69 -2.89
CA ARG A 45 -23.07 10.45 -2.32
C ARG A 45 -23.07 10.43 -0.79
N THR A 46 -22.26 9.58 -0.17
CA THR A 46 -22.14 9.48 1.28
C THR A 46 -21.01 10.38 1.76
N ALA A 47 -21.33 11.43 2.52
CA ALA A 47 -20.34 12.43 2.96
C ALA A 47 -19.21 11.87 3.85
N SER A 48 -19.43 10.72 4.50
CA SER A 48 -18.41 10.04 5.31
C SER A 48 -17.54 9.06 4.50
N SER A 49 -17.76 8.95 3.19
CA SER A 49 -17.02 8.05 2.32
C SER A 49 -15.80 8.75 1.73
N ALA A 50 -14.67 8.05 1.63
CA ALA A 50 -13.49 8.58 0.93
C ALA A 50 -13.79 8.92 -0.55
N PHE A 51 -14.81 8.30 -1.16
CA PHE A 51 -15.22 8.61 -2.54
C PHE A 51 -15.93 9.95 -2.68
N SER A 52 -16.43 10.58 -1.61
CA SER A 52 -17.04 11.92 -1.72
C SER A 52 -16.02 13.03 -1.90
N GLU A 53 -14.74 12.76 -1.68
CA GLU A 53 -13.64 13.71 -1.89
C GLU A 53 -13.16 13.75 -3.36
N LEU A 54 -13.58 12.79 -4.19
CA LEU A 54 -13.14 12.71 -5.58
C LEU A 54 -13.94 13.67 -6.48
N SER A 55 -13.28 14.21 -7.51
CA SER A 55 -13.93 15.04 -8.52
C SER A 55 -14.96 14.25 -9.34
N SER A 56 -15.97 14.94 -9.87
CA SER A 56 -16.97 14.35 -10.77
C SER A 56 -16.35 13.71 -12.02
N THR A 57 -15.24 14.27 -12.53
CA THR A 57 -14.50 13.73 -13.67
C THR A 57 -13.90 12.36 -13.35
N VAL A 58 -13.25 12.22 -12.19
CA VAL A 58 -12.69 10.93 -11.74
C VAL A 58 -13.82 9.93 -11.45
N LEU A 59 -14.89 10.37 -10.79
CA LEU A 59 -16.02 9.51 -10.48
C LEU A 59 -16.72 8.96 -11.74
N ALA A 60 -16.81 9.73 -12.83
CA ALA A 60 -17.42 9.27 -14.07
C ALA A 60 -16.57 8.25 -14.84
N ASP A 61 -15.25 8.29 -14.72
CA ASP A 61 -14.34 7.44 -15.48
C ASP A 61 -14.11 6.08 -14.82
N SER A 62 -14.50 4.98 -15.46
CA SER A 62 -14.29 3.61 -14.96
C SER A 62 -12.83 3.16 -15.02
N GLY A 63 -11.98 3.82 -15.81
CA GLY A 63 -10.54 3.61 -15.85
C GLY A 63 -9.83 4.01 -14.56
N THR A 64 -10.39 4.96 -13.80
CA THR A 64 -9.81 5.45 -12.54
C THR A 64 -10.21 4.63 -11.31
N LEU A 65 -10.85 3.47 -11.51
CA LEU A 65 -11.21 2.58 -10.42
C LEU A 65 -9.96 2.19 -9.60
N PRO A 66 -10.02 2.23 -8.25
CA PRO A 66 -8.87 1.90 -7.41
C PRO A 66 -8.31 0.50 -7.67
N CYS A 67 -9.16 -0.47 -8.07
CA CYS A 67 -8.73 -1.83 -8.37
C CYS A 67 -7.81 -1.93 -9.60
N ARG A 68 -7.79 -0.93 -10.49
CA ARG A 68 -6.99 -0.91 -11.72
C ARG A 68 -5.58 -0.35 -11.54
N ARG A 69 -5.28 0.19 -10.36
CA ARG A 69 -3.97 0.76 -10.04
C ARG A 69 -3.33 0.05 -8.85
N ALA A 70 -2.00 0.14 -8.80
CA ALA A 70 -1.28 -0.19 -7.58
C ALA A 70 -1.76 0.73 -6.44
N ARG A 71 -1.87 0.17 -5.23
CA ARG A 71 -2.33 0.92 -4.05
C ARG A 71 -1.86 0.26 -2.78
N ILE A 72 -1.74 1.06 -1.72
CA ILE A 72 -1.34 0.56 -0.40
C ILE A 72 -2.50 -0.23 0.22
N ALA A 73 -2.22 -1.45 0.68
CA ALA A 73 -3.10 -2.19 1.56
C ALA A 73 -2.38 -2.56 2.86
N PHE A 74 -3.13 -2.75 3.93
CA PHE A 74 -2.62 -3.25 5.20
C PHE A 74 -3.48 -4.39 5.71
N ARG A 75 -2.89 -5.25 6.55
CA ARG A 75 -3.60 -6.39 7.13
C ARG A 75 -4.44 -5.93 8.32
N ASP A 76 -5.70 -6.33 8.36
CA ASP A 76 -6.58 -6.13 9.52
C ASP A 76 -6.11 -6.99 10.71
N VAL A 77 -6.01 -8.30 10.51
CA VAL A 77 -5.63 -9.21 11.59
C VAL A 77 -4.13 -9.15 11.87
N THR A 78 -3.79 -8.65 13.06
CA THR A 78 -2.45 -8.69 13.66
C THR A 78 -2.30 -9.98 14.46
N ARG A 79 -1.24 -10.75 14.23
CA ARG A 79 -0.99 -11.99 14.99
C ARG A 79 0.06 -11.73 16.06
N ALA A 80 -0.11 -12.33 17.24
CA ALA A 80 0.85 -12.21 18.33
C ALA A 80 2.27 -12.74 17.96
N THR A 81 2.35 -13.66 16.99
CA THR A 81 3.61 -14.21 16.48
C THR A 81 4.22 -13.39 15.34
N ASP A 82 3.50 -12.40 14.80
CA ASP A 82 4.04 -11.55 13.73
C ASP A 82 5.08 -10.60 14.35
N THR A 83 6.25 -10.50 13.71
CA THR A 83 7.32 -9.59 14.15
C THR A 83 6.92 -8.12 14.02
N ARG A 84 5.91 -7.82 13.20
CA ARG A 84 5.36 -6.51 12.92
C ARG A 84 3.88 -6.46 13.29
N THR A 85 3.47 -5.36 13.92
CA THR A 85 2.06 -5.10 14.21
C THR A 85 1.37 -4.52 12.99
N LEU A 86 2.01 -3.56 12.30
CA LEU A 86 1.50 -2.98 11.07
C LEU A 86 2.19 -3.62 9.87
N ILE A 87 1.43 -4.43 9.13
CA ILE A 87 1.89 -5.05 7.88
C ILE A 87 1.16 -4.37 6.73
N ALA A 88 1.87 -3.47 6.05
CA ALA A 88 1.43 -2.79 4.85
C ALA A 88 2.29 -3.21 3.65
N ALA A 89 1.69 -3.18 2.46
CA ALA A 89 2.35 -3.45 1.20
C ALA A 89 1.67 -2.69 0.05
N LEU A 90 2.41 -2.48 -1.03
CA LEU A 90 1.84 -2.04 -2.29
C LEU A 90 1.23 -3.26 -2.99
N VAL A 91 -0.09 -3.26 -3.18
CA VAL A 91 -0.82 -4.33 -3.87
C VAL A 91 -0.85 -4.03 -5.37
N PRO A 92 -0.67 -5.03 -6.26
CA PRO A 92 -0.64 -4.80 -7.69
C PRO A 92 -2.01 -4.37 -8.28
N PRO A 93 -2.01 -3.72 -9.46
CA PRO A 93 -3.24 -3.39 -10.19
C PRO A 93 -3.98 -4.65 -10.65
N ASN A 94 -5.28 -4.57 -10.89
CA ASN A 94 -6.17 -5.62 -11.40
C ASN A 94 -6.48 -6.74 -10.39
N ARG A 95 -6.73 -6.38 -9.13
CA ARG A 95 -7.07 -7.31 -8.04
C ARG A 95 -8.12 -6.69 -7.12
N VAL A 96 -8.98 -7.54 -6.58
CA VAL A 96 -10.01 -7.17 -5.61
C VAL A 96 -9.53 -7.52 -4.23
N ILE A 97 -9.91 -6.74 -3.21
CA ILE A 97 -9.45 -6.94 -1.84
C ILE A 97 -10.66 -7.02 -0.91
N VAL A 98 -10.67 -8.02 -0.02
CA VAL A 98 -11.70 -8.16 1.01
C VAL A 98 -11.38 -7.33 2.26
N ASN A 99 -12.35 -7.22 3.17
CA ASN A 99 -12.27 -6.36 4.35
C ASN A 99 -11.10 -6.70 5.29
N GLN A 100 -10.56 -7.94 5.27
CA GLN A 100 -9.39 -8.32 6.07
C GLN A 100 -8.07 -7.71 5.55
N ALA A 101 -8.11 -7.01 4.43
CA ALA A 101 -6.99 -6.24 3.90
C ALA A 101 -7.46 -4.85 3.45
N PRO A 102 -7.78 -3.92 4.37
CA PRO A 102 -8.17 -2.58 3.98
C PRO A 102 -7.09 -1.89 3.14
N TYR A 103 -7.51 -1.02 2.22
CA TYR A 103 -6.60 -0.27 1.34
C TYR A 103 -6.79 1.23 1.48
N LEU A 104 -5.74 2.00 1.17
CA LEU A 104 -5.77 3.45 1.20
C LEU A 104 -6.23 3.99 -0.17
N LEU A 105 -7.28 4.80 -0.15
CA LEU A 105 -7.71 5.55 -1.32
C LEU A 105 -6.98 6.88 -1.35
N GLN A 106 -6.11 7.04 -2.34
CA GLN A 106 -5.50 8.33 -2.62
C GLN A 106 -6.54 9.32 -3.19
N THR A 107 -6.94 10.32 -2.38
CA THR A 107 -7.83 11.42 -2.78
C THR A 107 -7.07 12.69 -3.15
N ALA A 108 -5.84 12.83 -2.67
CA ALA A 108 -4.93 13.93 -2.96
C ALA A 108 -3.46 13.46 -2.96
N GLY A 109 -2.57 14.35 -3.44
CA GLY A 109 -1.12 14.09 -3.52
C GLY A 109 -0.71 13.34 -4.78
N SER A 110 0.60 13.12 -4.91
CA SER A 110 1.28 12.43 -6.00
C SER A 110 1.61 10.98 -5.65
N VAL A 111 1.98 10.16 -6.64
CA VAL A 111 2.44 8.77 -6.41
C VAL A 111 3.72 8.73 -5.57
N ARG A 112 4.55 9.78 -5.61
CA ARG A 112 5.71 9.92 -4.72
C ARG A 112 5.31 10.07 -3.25
N ASP A 113 4.16 10.68 -2.97
CA ASP A 113 3.62 10.81 -1.62
C ASP A 113 3.07 9.47 -1.13
N GLU A 114 2.45 8.69 -2.01
CA GLU A 114 2.06 7.31 -1.73
C GLU A 114 3.28 6.44 -1.40
N ALA A 115 4.36 6.52 -2.19
CA ALA A 115 5.60 5.82 -1.91
C ALA A 115 6.24 6.24 -0.58
N TYR A 116 6.23 7.54 -0.27
CA TYR A 116 6.68 8.05 1.04
C TYR A 116 5.86 7.46 2.18
N LEU A 117 4.53 7.54 2.08
CA LEU A 117 3.60 7.02 3.08
C LEU A 117 3.82 5.52 3.30
N LEU A 118 3.96 4.75 2.24
CA LEU A 118 4.29 3.33 2.33
C LEU A 118 5.59 3.09 3.12
N GLY A 119 6.63 3.88 2.83
CA GLY A 119 7.89 3.85 3.59
C GLY A 119 7.71 4.11 5.08
N VAL A 120 6.88 5.10 5.44
CA VAL A 120 6.55 5.40 6.84
C VAL A 120 5.80 4.24 7.48
N LEU A 121 4.73 3.72 6.85
CA LEU A 121 3.92 2.62 7.38
C LEU A 121 4.74 1.34 7.59
N CYS A 122 5.70 1.09 6.72
CA CYS A 122 6.62 -0.05 6.80
C CYS A 122 7.82 0.19 7.74
N SER A 123 7.94 1.37 8.36
CA SER A 123 9.06 1.71 9.25
C SER A 123 8.90 1.17 10.67
N MET A 124 10.02 0.94 11.36
CA MET A 124 10.02 0.52 12.78
C MET A 124 9.39 1.56 13.72
N PRO A 125 9.61 2.88 13.57
CA PRO A 125 8.94 3.87 14.42
C PRO A 125 7.41 3.85 14.28
N CYS A 126 6.89 3.68 13.07
CA CYS A 126 5.45 3.59 12.84
C CYS A 126 4.88 2.28 13.42
N ASP A 127 5.58 1.15 13.24
CA ASP A 127 5.21 -0.13 13.85
C ASP A 127 5.18 -0.05 15.39
N TRP A 128 6.15 0.63 15.98
CA TRP A 128 6.18 0.85 17.43
C TRP A 128 4.95 1.66 17.90
N GLN A 129 4.54 2.70 17.16
CA GLN A 129 3.32 3.45 17.47
C GLN A 129 2.09 2.52 17.45
N ALA A 130 1.92 1.74 16.38
CA ALA A 130 0.81 0.80 16.23
C ALA A 130 0.79 -0.24 17.37
N ARG A 131 1.96 -0.79 17.72
CA ARG A 131 2.11 -1.81 18.78
C ARG A 131 1.70 -1.30 20.17
N ARG A 132 1.61 0.01 20.40
CA ARG A 132 1.15 0.56 21.68
C ARG A 132 -0.36 0.56 21.85
N THR A 133 -1.13 0.54 20.77
CA THR A 133 -2.59 0.71 20.81
C THR A 133 -3.36 -0.45 20.18
N VAL A 134 -2.70 -1.22 19.31
CA VAL A 134 -3.32 -2.34 18.59
C VAL A 134 -3.14 -3.64 19.38
N GLU A 135 -4.25 -4.32 19.64
CA GLU A 135 -4.26 -5.65 20.28
C GLU A 135 -4.39 -6.78 19.24
N LEU A 136 -5.45 -6.76 18.44
CA LEU A 136 -5.79 -7.83 17.49
C LEU A 136 -6.06 -7.31 16.08
N HIS A 137 -6.74 -6.16 15.97
CA HIS A 137 -7.21 -5.61 14.70
C HIS A 137 -6.56 -4.25 14.43
N MET A 138 -5.81 -4.19 13.34
CA MET A 138 -5.35 -2.94 12.75
C MET A 138 -6.48 -2.42 11.86
N THR A 139 -7.34 -1.58 12.41
CA THR A 139 -8.47 -0.96 11.69
C THR A 139 -8.12 0.45 11.18
N PHE A 140 -9.02 1.09 10.43
CA PHE A 140 -8.83 2.49 10.04
C PHE A 140 -8.81 3.44 11.24
N GLU A 141 -9.57 3.17 12.29
CA GLU A 141 -9.54 3.95 13.53
C GLU A 141 -8.15 3.90 14.16
N GLN A 142 -7.51 2.72 14.20
CA GLN A 142 -6.14 2.59 14.69
C GLN A 142 -5.13 3.27 13.77
N LEU A 143 -5.30 3.13 12.45
CA LEU A 143 -4.45 3.78 11.47
C LEU A 143 -4.50 5.32 11.61
N ASN A 144 -5.69 5.87 11.82
CA ASN A 144 -5.91 7.32 11.96
C ASN A 144 -5.33 7.91 13.26
N LEU A 145 -4.93 7.08 14.22
CA LEU A 145 -4.23 7.51 15.43
C LEU A 145 -2.71 7.61 15.24
N LEU A 146 -2.17 7.10 14.12
CA LEU A 146 -0.73 7.12 13.86
C LEU A 146 -0.27 8.52 13.43
N CYS A 147 0.85 8.98 14.00
CA CYS A 147 1.49 10.20 13.57
C CYS A 147 2.36 9.91 12.33
N ILE A 148 1.96 10.45 11.18
CA ILE A 148 2.74 10.42 9.95
C ILE A 148 3.55 11.72 9.85
N PRO A 149 4.89 11.67 9.85
CA PRO A 149 5.70 12.87 9.71
C PRO A 149 5.57 13.44 8.30
N ASP A 150 5.42 14.75 8.18
CA ASP A 150 5.46 15.46 6.89
C ASP A 150 6.55 16.55 6.93
N PRO A 151 7.77 16.22 6.48
CA PRO A 151 8.85 17.20 6.38
C PRO A 151 8.71 18.15 5.17
N GLY A 152 7.70 17.97 4.31
CA GLY A 152 7.48 18.79 3.10
C GLY A 152 8.24 18.31 1.86
N GLU A 153 7.76 18.74 0.69
CA GLU A 153 8.35 18.40 -0.61
C GLU A 153 9.81 18.88 -0.74
N GLY A 154 10.64 18.09 -1.41
CA GLY A 154 12.06 18.37 -1.62
C GLY A 154 12.94 18.21 -0.37
N HIS A 155 12.38 17.82 0.77
CA HIS A 155 13.17 17.54 1.96
C HIS A 155 14.01 16.25 1.75
N PRO A 156 15.34 16.27 1.96
CA PRO A 156 16.21 15.15 1.62
C PRO A 156 15.83 13.81 2.28
N VAL A 157 15.32 13.85 3.52
CA VAL A 157 14.86 12.65 4.23
C VAL A 157 13.60 12.07 3.58
N ARG A 158 12.69 12.92 3.10
CA ARG A 158 11.45 12.50 2.43
C ARG A 158 11.78 11.79 1.14
N ASP A 159 12.59 12.43 0.29
CA ASP A 159 13.01 11.87 -0.99
C ASP A 159 13.75 10.55 -0.79
N ARG A 160 14.61 10.47 0.23
CA ARG A 160 15.31 9.24 0.55
C ARG A 160 14.37 8.10 0.95
N VAL A 161 13.34 8.38 1.75
CA VAL A 161 12.33 7.38 2.13
C VAL A 161 11.51 6.97 0.90
N THR A 162 11.09 7.92 0.07
CA THR A 162 10.37 7.67 -1.19
C THR A 162 11.16 6.75 -2.11
N GLU A 163 12.45 7.02 -2.34
CA GLU A 163 13.31 6.19 -3.20
C GLU A 163 13.46 4.76 -2.66
N ILE A 164 13.72 4.62 -1.36
CA ILE A 164 13.89 3.31 -0.72
C ILE A 164 12.59 2.51 -0.78
N ALA A 165 11.48 3.12 -0.37
CA ALA A 165 10.17 2.48 -0.36
C ALA A 165 9.73 2.12 -1.78
N GLY A 166 9.96 3.01 -2.74
CA GLY A 166 9.73 2.79 -4.16
C GLY A 166 10.46 1.54 -4.67
N GLY A 167 11.77 1.46 -4.45
CA GLY A 167 12.56 0.31 -4.90
C GLY A 167 12.20 -1.01 -4.20
N LEU A 168 11.79 -0.96 -2.92
CA LEU A 168 11.35 -2.16 -2.19
C LEU A 168 9.95 -2.63 -2.61
N ALA A 169 9.06 -1.70 -2.98
CA ALA A 169 7.68 -2.00 -3.35
C ALA A 169 7.53 -2.45 -4.81
N ALA A 170 8.27 -1.84 -5.74
CA ALA A 170 8.22 -2.14 -7.17
C ALA A 170 8.97 -3.45 -7.50
N ARG A 171 8.48 -4.59 -6.99
CA ARG A 171 9.16 -5.89 -7.07
C ARG A 171 9.23 -6.48 -8.48
N ASP A 172 8.19 -6.25 -9.28
CA ASP A 172 8.02 -6.88 -10.60
C ASP A 172 7.25 -5.96 -11.56
N GLU A 173 7.13 -6.41 -12.80
CA GLU A 173 6.57 -5.64 -13.92
C GLU A 173 5.13 -5.15 -13.70
N ARG A 174 4.37 -5.77 -12.78
CA ARG A 174 3.01 -5.32 -12.42
C ARG A 174 3.01 -3.91 -11.83
N PHE A 175 4.17 -3.43 -11.37
CA PHE A 175 4.35 -2.10 -10.79
C PHE A 175 5.03 -1.12 -11.74
N GLN A 176 5.21 -1.45 -13.02
CA GLN A 176 5.98 -0.62 -13.96
C GLN A 176 5.44 0.81 -14.06
N GLU A 177 4.13 0.98 -14.22
CA GLU A 177 3.49 2.31 -14.30
C GLU A 177 3.76 3.11 -13.03
N TRP A 178 3.46 2.52 -11.86
CA TRP A 178 3.71 3.12 -10.56
C TRP A 178 5.18 3.49 -10.33
N ALA A 179 6.10 2.59 -10.68
CA ALA A 179 7.54 2.79 -10.48
C ALA A 179 8.09 3.93 -11.35
N VAL A 180 7.60 4.06 -12.59
CA VAL A 180 7.92 5.18 -13.48
C VAL A 180 7.46 6.50 -12.88
N GLU A 181 6.23 6.55 -12.35
CA GLU A 181 5.71 7.76 -11.69
C GLU A 181 6.45 8.13 -10.41
N VAL A 182 6.91 7.14 -9.63
CA VAL A 182 7.77 7.38 -8.47
C VAL A 182 9.18 7.82 -8.90
N GLY A 183 9.66 7.36 -10.05
CA GLY A 183 11.02 7.60 -10.54
C GLY A 183 12.04 6.57 -10.05
N VAL A 184 11.63 5.31 -9.87
CA VAL A 184 12.48 4.20 -9.41
C VAL A 184 12.46 3.03 -10.40
N PRO A 185 13.54 2.24 -10.49
CA PRO A 185 13.56 1.04 -11.33
C PRO A 185 12.76 -0.10 -10.69
N VAL A 186 12.08 -0.89 -11.53
CA VAL A 186 11.41 -2.13 -11.12
C VAL A 186 12.44 -3.23 -10.85
N GLY A 187 12.18 -4.07 -9.85
CA GLY A 187 12.92 -5.30 -9.58
C GLY A 187 14.30 -5.10 -8.92
N GLN A 188 14.69 -3.87 -8.59
CA GLN A 188 15.95 -3.61 -7.92
C GLN A 188 15.82 -3.72 -6.40
N THR A 189 16.11 -4.89 -5.84
CA THR A 189 16.48 -4.97 -4.42
C THR A 189 17.99 -4.71 -4.32
N ARG A 190 18.40 -3.47 -4.03
CA ARG A 190 19.81 -3.20 -3.68
C ARG A 190 20.13 -3.95 -2.38
N ALA A 191 20.80 -5.09 -2.49
CA ALA A 191 21.46 -5.72 -1.36
C ALA A 191 22.63 -4.84 -0.92
N GLN A 192 22.42 -3.93 0.02
CA GLN A 192 23.53 -3.35 0.77
C GLN A 192 23.98 -4.37 1.81
N VAL A 193 24.93 -5.22 1.44
CA VAL A 193 25.78 -5.91 2.41
C VAL A 193 26.64 -4.83 3.07
N ALA A 194 26.36 -4.53 4.33
CA ALA A 194 27.27 -3.74 5.14
C ALA A 194 28.56 -4.56 5.32
N ALA A 195 29.58 -4.28 4.49
CA ALA A 195 30.96 -4.55 4.83
C ALA A 195 31.35 -3.66 6.02
N GLY A 196 30.93 -4.07 7.22
CA GLY A 196 31.35 -3.49 8.48
C GLY A 196 32.80 -3.87 8.75
N GLY A 197 33.72 -3.04 8.27
CA GLY A 197 35.13 -3.13 8.56
C GLY A 197 35.36 -3.14 10.08
N GLY A 198 36.06 -4.18 10.53
CA GLY A 198 36.51 -4.31 11.91
C GLY A 198 37.41 -3.14 12.28
N ARG A 199 36.91 -2.25 13.14
CA ARG A 199 37.77 -1.36 13.92
C ARG A 199 38.30 -2.17 15.09
N ARG A 200 39.57 -2.57 14.98
CA ARG A 200 40.37 -3.04 16.12
C ARG A 200 40.47 -1.88 17.10
N CYS A 201 40.01 -2.08 18.33
CA CYS A 201 40.40 -1.22 19.44
C CYS A 201 41.89 -1.45 19.70
N ALA A 202 42.69 -0.40 19.54
CA ALA A 202 44.05 -0.33 20.03
C ALA A 202 44.16 0.98 20.81
N SER A 203 44.11 0.85 22.14
CA SER A 203 44.76 1.64 23.21
C SER A 203 43.94 1.52 24.48
#